data_AF-G7JW50-F1
#
_entry.id   AF-G7JW50-F1
#
_cell.length_a   1.000
_cell.length_b   1.000
_cell.length_c   1.000
_cell.angle_alpha   90.00
_cell.angle_beta   90.00
_cell.angle_gamma   90.00
#
_symmetry.space_group_name_H-M   'P 1'
#
loop_
_entity.id
_entity.type
_entity.pdbx_description
1 polymer ?
#
loop_
_entity_poly.entity_id
_entity_poly.type
_entity_poly.pdbx_seq_one_letter_code
_entity_poly.pdbx_strand_id
1 'polypeptide(L)'
;MGASESTFSNVQTTDDKITTVTERLETSDPILERLKSLKITPPVLTNPPTEGSLTDILVRRPSTSQASATVNPKVLLELFSMYRDWQEERVEEISKKQEDIENRIEVADALAVKLLQRYNHSTSTMKSASRHLSGVNSLQVEIGELKGRLTEVISNCDALCKRIEAEGPESLRSSIKPFAIAKADQEICSSSTSLQTVKKTSPPGE
;
A
#
# COMPACT_ATOMS: atom_id res chain seq x y z
N MET A 1 22.47 26.54 -16.84
CA MET A 1 22.50 26.77 -15.38
C MET A 1 21.76 25.62 -14.70
N GLY A 2 22.41 24.92 -13.78
CA GLY A 2 21.78 23.95 -12.87
C GLY A 2 22.06 22.47 -13.18
N ALA A 3 23.23 21.97 -12.78
CA ALA A 3 23.45 20.56 -12.51
C ALA A 3 23.96 20.45 -11.08
N SER A 4 23.21 19.77 -10.22
CA SER A 4 23.65 19.42 -8.86
C SER A 4 24.08 17.96 -8.89
N GLU A 5 25.38 17.75 -8.76
CA GLU A 5 26.02 16.45 -8.62
C GLU A 5 25.84 15.96 -7.17
N SER A 6 25.29 14.76 -6.96
CA SER A 6 25.37 14.08 -5.66
C SER A 6 26.44 13.00 -5.72
N THR A 7 27.58 13.29 -5.09
CA THR A 7 28.71 12.37 -4.95
C THR A 7 28.35 11.30 -3.91
N PHE A 8 28.19 10.06 -4.36
CA PHE A 8 28.15 8.89 -3.47
C PHE A 8 29.57 8.59 -2.99
N SER A 9 29.84 8.91 -1.73
CA SER A 9 31.08 8.50 -1.06
C SER A 9 30.97 7.03 -0.65
N ASN A 10 31.73 6.20 -1.36
CA ASN A 10 32.06 4.83 -1.02
C ASN A 10 32.92 4.81 0.27
N VAL A 11 32.34 4.37 1.39
CA VAL A 11 33.09 3.99 2.60
C VAL A 11 32.66 2.57 2.98
N GLN A 12 33.47 1.64 2.48
CA GLN A 12 34.03 0.49 3.19
C GLN A 12 33.09 -0.35 4.07
N THR A 13 32.76 -1.52 3.52
CA THR A 13 32.34 -2.73 4.23
C THR A 13 33.31 -3.09 5.36
N THR A 14 32.84 -3.09 6.60
CA THR A 14 33.15 -4.08 7.64
C THR A 14 32.11 -3.99 8.75
N ASP A 15 31.55 -5.14 9.12
CA ASP A 15 30.68 -5.42 10.27
C ASP A 15 29.23 -4.92 10.22
N ASP A 16 28.34 -5.82 9.77
CA ASP A 16 26.93 -5.89 10.19
C ASP A 16 26.87 -6.07 11.71
N LYS A 17 27.02 -4.98 12.46
CA LYS A 17 26.75 -4.96 13.89
C LYS A 17 25.30 -4.55 14.09
N ILE A 18 24.43 -5.55 14.23
CA ILE A 18 23.07 -5.37 14.72
C ILE A 18 23.15 -4.67 16.08
N THR A 19 22.70 -3.43 16.16
CA THR A 19 22.54 -2.70 17.43
C THR A 19 21.32 -3.29 18.14
N THR A 20 21.51 -4.39 18.88
CA THR A 20 20.50 -4.86 19.82
C THR A 20 20.38 -3.88 20.97
N VAL A 21 19.18 -3.37 21.21
CA VAL A 21 18.81 -2.58 22.40
C VAL A 21 19.00 -3.45 23.64
N THR A 22 20.20 -3.44 24.23
CA THR A 22 20.48 -4.03 25.54
C THR A 22 20.19 -3.01 26.62
N GLU A 23 18.92 -2.70 26.85
CA GLU A 23 18.48 -2.14 28.13
C GLU A 23 17.00 -2.49 28.34
N ARG A 24 16.75 -3.74 28.73
CA ARG A 24 15.50 -4.06 29.42
C ARG A 24 15.64 -3.45 30.80
N LEU A 25 14.92 -2.37 31.05
CA LEU A 25 14.71 -1.85 32.40
C LEU A 25 14.19 -3.00 33.25
N GLU A 26 15.02 -3.47 34.18
CA GLU A 26 14.74 -4.56 35.10
C GLU A 26 13.80 -4.07 36.23
N THR A 27 12.72 -3.39 35.84
CA THR A 27 11.61 -3.13 36.73
C THR A 27 10.75 -4.38 36.74
N SER A 28 10.96 -5.20 37.75
CA SER A 28 10.06 -6.29 38.12
C SER A 28 8.61 -5.81 38.03
N ASP A 29 7.78 -6.55 37.30
CA ASP A 29 6.35 -6.24 37.18
C ASP A 29 5.74 -6.15 38.60
N PRO A 30 5.13 -5.02 38.98
CA PRO A 30 4.60 -4.81 40.32
C PRO A 30 3.55 -5.85 40.72
N ILE A 31 2.90 -6.50 39.75
CA ILE A 31 1.96 -7.61 39.97
C ILE A 31 2.74 -8.87 40.40
N LEU A 32 3.88 -9.13 39.79
CA LEU A 32 4.74 -10.29 40.06
C LEU A 32 5.38 -10.21 41.46
N GLU A 33 5.76 -9.01 41.90
CA GLU A 33 6.22 -8.80 43.28
C GLU A 33 5.09 -8.98 44.30
N ARG A 34 3.88 -8.53 43.98
CA ARG A 34 2.69 -8.76 44.83
C ARG A 34 2.34 -10.24 44.94
N LEU A 35 2.43 -10.99 43.84
CA LEU A 35 2.18 -12.44 43.84
C LEU A 35 3.24 -13.19 44.65
N LYS A 36 4.50 -12.78 44.58
CA LYS A 36 5.59 -13.38 45.40
C LYS A 36 5.51 -13.05 46.88
N SER A 37 4.90 -11.93 47.26
CA SER A 37 4.75 -11.50 48.66
C SER A 37 3.49 -12.04 49.34
N LEU A 38 2.57 -12.67 48.60
CA LEU A 38 1.43 -13.39 49.14
C LEU A 38 1.90 -14.64 49.90
N LYS A 39 1.79 -14.63 51.23
CA LYS A 39 1.96 -15.82 52.07
C LYS A 39 0.83 -16.79 51.79
N ILE A 40 1.18 -17.99 51.32
CA ILE A 40 0.25 -19.11 51.21
C ILE A 40 -0.18 -19.48 52.64
N THR A 41 -1.41 -19.13 52.99
CA THR A 41 -2.02 -19.56 54.26
C THR A 41 -2.15 -21.08 54.22
N PRO A 42 -1.81 -21.81 55.31
CA PRO A 42 -1.99 -23.24 55.35
C PRO A 42 -3.44 -23.62 54.99
N PRO A 43 -3.64 -24.72 54.26
CA PRO A 43 -4.97 -25.14 53.83
C PRO A 43 -5.87 -25.29 55.05
N VAL A 44 -7.07 -24.71 54.97
CA VAL A 44 -8.08 -24.74 56.05
C VAL A 44 -8.47 -26.18 56.42
N LEU A 45 -8.28 -27.13 55.50
CA LEU A 45 -8.53 -28.55 55.71
C LEU A 45 -7.20 -29.26 56.01
N THR A 46 -6.89 -29.41 57.29
CA THR A 46 -5.71 -30.13 57.79
C THR A 46 -5.87 -31.64 57.78
N ASN A 47 -7.08 -32.15 57.49
CA ASN A 47 -7.36 -33.58 57.41
C ASN A 47 -8.01 -33.92 56.04
N PRO A 48 -7.66 -35.05 55.42
CA PRO A 48 -8.37 -35.53 54.24
C PRO A 48 -9.86 -35.75 54.59
N PRO A 49 -10.81 -35.38 53.72
CA PRO A 49 -12.22 -35.70 53.95
C PRO A 49 -12.34 -37.23 54.02
N THR A 50 -12.79 -37.74 55.18
CA THR A 50 -13.22 -39.14 55.29
C THR A 50 -14.21 -39.43 54.16
N GLU A 51 -14.04 -40.55 53.46
CA GLU A 51 -14.83 -40.98 52.30
C GLU A 51 -16.33 -41.12 52.63
N GLY A 52 -17.02 -39.99 52.71
CA GLY A 52 -18.46 -39.88 52.78
C GLY A 52 -18.96 -39.34 51.46
N SER A 53 -19.93 -40.04 50.86
CA SER A 53 -20.64 -39.66 49.64
C SER A 53 -20.89 -38.15 49.56
N LEU A 54 -20.69 -37.55 48.38
CA LEU A 54 -20.95 -36.12 48.10
C LEU A 54 -22.33 -35.64 48.59
N THR A 55 -23.32 -36.53 48.62
CA THR A 55 -24.66 -36.26 49.16
C THR A 55 -24.65 -35.97 50.66
N ASP A 56 -23.78 -36.64 51.41
CA ASP A 56 -23.65 -36.51 52.85
C ASP A 56 -22.94 -35.20 53.25
N ILE A 57 -22.10 -34.66 52.35
CA ILE A 57 -21.47 -33.35 52.49
C ILE A 57 -22.48 -32.22 52.19
N LEU A 58 -23.34 -32.39 51.18
CA LEU A 58 -24.38 -31.41 50.84
C LEU A 58 -25.48 -31.30 51.91
N VAL A 59 -25.77 -32.39 52.61
CA VAL A 59 -26.83 -32.46 53.64
C VAL A 59 -26.30 -32.16 55.05
N ARG A 60 -24.99 -32.16 55.26
CA ARG A 60 -24.36 -31.85 56.55
C ARG A 60 -24.48 -30.35 56.85
N ARG A 61 -25.54 -30.01 57.59
CA ARG A 61 -25.73 -28.71 58.23
C ARG A 61 -24.51 -28.41 59.12
N PRO A 62 -23.82 -27.26 58.96
CA PRO A 62 -22.69 -26.92 59.83
C PRO A 62 -23.15 -26.86 61.29
N SER A 63 -22.51 -27.64 62.15
CA SER A 63 -22.75 -27.58 63.59
C SER A 63 -22.39 -26.19 64.10
N THR A 64 -23.35 -25.60 64.80
CA THR A 64 -23.38 -24.27 65.36
C THR A 64 -22.15 -23.96 66.22
N SER A 65 -21.19 -23.19 65.70
CA SER A 65 -20.29 -22.34 66.51
C SER A 65 -19.52 -21.35 65.65
N GLN A 66 -20.21 -20.28 65.23
CA GLN A 66 -19.68 -18.91 65.10
C GLN A 66 -20.86 -18.06 64.65
N ALA A 67 -21.00 -16.85 65.21
CA ALA A 67 -22.10 -15.94 64.94
C ALA A 67 -22.44 -15.92 63.44
N SER A 68 -23.59 -16.48 63.10
CA SER A 68 -24.11 -16.45 61.74
C SER A 68 -24.36 -14.99 61.40
N ALA A 69 -23.43 -14.37 60.67
CA ALA A 69 -23.71 -13.16 59.91
C ALA A 69 -24.73 -13.57 58.83
N THR A 70 -25.98 -13.75 59.26
CA THR A 70 -27.08 -14.18 58.41
C THR A 70 -27.37 -13.03 57.47
N VAL A 71 -26.78 -13.08 56.28
CA VAL A 71 -26.99 -12.09 55.23
C VAL A 71 -28.47 -12.13 54.87
N ASN A 72 -29.12 -10.97 54.85
CA ASN A 72 -30.55 -10.89 54.58
C ASN A 72 -30.83 -11.43 53.15
N PRO A 73 -31.64 -12.48 52.99
CA PRO A 73 -31.88 -13.11 51.69
C PRO A 73 -32.48 -12.15 50.66
N LYS A 74 -33.19 -11.11 51.10
CA LYS A 74 -33.73 -10.07 50.22
C LYS A 74 -32.63 -9.21 49.60
N VAL A 75 -31.62 -8.84 50.40
CA VAL A 75 -30.44 -8.07 49.93
C VAL A 75 -29.61 -8.91 48.97
N LEU A 76 -29.49 -10.21 49.23
CA LEU A 76 -28.80 -11.13 48.33
C LEU A 76 -29.50 -11.24 46.97
N LEU A 77 -30.83 -11.34 46.96
CA LEU A 77 -31.62 -11.39 45.72
C LEU A 77 -31.50 -10.09 44.92
N GLU A 78 -31.52 -8.95 45.60
CA GLU A 78 -31.32 -7.63 44.99
C GLU A 78 -29.93 -7.49 44.37
N LEU A 79 -28.88 -7.95 45.07
CA LEU A 79 -27.51 -7.96 44.55
C LEU A 79 -27.39 -8.85 43.30
N PHE A 80 -28.02 -10.03 43.29
CA PHE A 80 -28.03 -10.89 42.10
C PHE A 80 -28.81 -10.28 40.94
N SER A 81 -29.90 -9.55 41.21
CA SER A 81 -30.62 -8.81 40.18
C SER A 81 -29.74 -7.72 39.59
N MET A 82 -29.15 -6.87 40.44
CA MET A 82 -28.28 -5.78 40.01
C MET A 82 -27.05 -6.29 39.25
N TYR A 83 -26.50 -7.44 39.65
CA TYR A 83 -25.42 -8.09 38.93
C TYR A 83 -25.85 -8.64 37.57
N ARG A 84 -27.05 -9.24 37.46
CA ARG A 84 -27.59 -9.67 36.16
C ARG A 84 -27.81 -8.50 35.22
N ASP A 85 -28.43 -7.43 35.70
CA ASP A 85 -28.71 -6.25 34.89
C ASP A 85 -27.38 -5.65 34.38
N TRP A 86 -26.37 -5.57 35.26
CA TRP A 86 -25.02 -5.15 34.87
C TRP A 86 -24.37 -6.10 33.85
N GLN A 87 -24.54 -7.42 33.99
CA GLN A 87 -24.03 -8.40 33.03
C GLN A 87 -24.69 -8.24 31.66
N GLU A 88 -26.02 -8.07 31.61
CA GLU A 88 -26.77 -7.86 30.38
C GLU A 88 -26.32 -6.59 29.66
N GLU A 89 -26.18 -5.47 30.39
CA GLU A 89 -25.67 -4.21 29.86
C GLU A 89 -24.26 -4.36 29.28
N ARG A 90 -23.36 -5.08 29.97
CA ARG A 90 -21.99 -5.33 29.47
C ARG A 90 -21.98 -6.19 28.22
N VAL A 91 -22.82 -7.21 28.16
CA VAL A 91 -22.95 -8.07 26.96
C VAL A 91 -23.46 -7.26 25.78
N GLU A 92 -24.46 -6.40 25.97
CA GLU A 92 -24.99 -5.53 24.93
C GLU A 92 -23.92 -4.54 24.42
N GLU A 93 -23.18 -3.91 25.33
CA GLU A 93 -22.11 -2.96 24.98
C GLU A 93 -20.98 -3.64 24.20
N ILE A 94 -20.57 -4.84 24.61
CA ILE A 94 -19.55 -5.64 23.91
C ILE A 94 -20.06 -6.04 22.53
N SER A 95 -21.30 -6.52 22.44
CA SER A 95 -21.90 -6.97 21.17
C SER A 95 -21.96 -5.83 20.16
N LYS A 96 -22.39 -4.64 20.59
CA LYS A 96 -22.44 -3.44 19.74
C LYS A 96 -21.05 -3.01 19.26
N LYS A 97 -20.04 -3.04 20.14
CA LYS A 97 -18.65 -2.73 19.75
C LYS A 97 -18.11 -3.75 18.75
N GLN A 98 -18.42 -5.03 18.96
CA GLN A 98 -18.00 -6.10 18.05
C GLN A 98 -18.62 -5.92 16.66
N GLU A 99 -19.91 -5.58 16.59
CA GLU A 99 -20.61 -5.29 15.33
C GLU A 99 -20.01 -4.09 14.59
N ASP A 100 -19.70 -2.97 15.30
CA ASP A 100 -19.04 -1.82 14.68
C ASP A 100 -17.65 -2.18 14.12
N ILE A 101 -16.88 -2.98 14.86
CA ILE A 101 -15.56 -3.45 14.41
C ILE A 101 -15.70 -4.32 13.16
N GLU A 102 -16.65 -5.25 13.14
CA GLU A 102 -16.91 -6.14 12.00
C GLU A 102 -17.30 -5.34 10.75
N ASN A 103 -18.24 -4.40 10.87
CA ASN A 103 -18.62 -3.48 9.79
C ASN A 103 -17.43 -2.68 9.25
N ARG A 104 -16.55 -2.19 10.13
CA ARG A 104 -15.34 -1.46 9.72
C ARG A 104 -14.33 -2.36 9.01
N ILE A 105 -14.20 -3.62 9.43
CA ILE A 105 -13.34 -4.61 8.77
C ILE A 105 -13.86 -4.91 7.36
N GLU A 106 -15.17 -5.13 7.20
CA GLU A 106 -15.78 -5.37 5.87
C GLU A 106 -15.54 -4.21 4.90
N VAL A 107 -15.74 -2.97 5.38
CA VAL A 107 -15.47 -1.77 4.56
C VAL A 107 -13.99 -1.67 4.21
N ALA A 108 -13.09 -1.94 5.15
CA ALA A 108 -11.65 -1.89 4.91
C ALA A 108 -11.22 -2.94 3.87
N ASP A 109 -11.75 -4.17 3.94
CA ASP A 109 -11.47 -5.24 2.98
C ASP A 109 -11.98 -4.88 1.58
N ALA A 110 -13.23 -4.40 1.49
CA ALA A 110 -13.81 -3.94 0.22
C ALA A 110 -13.00 -2.80 -0.41
N LEU A 111 -12.47 -1.88 0.40
CA LEU A 111 -11.58 -0.81 -0.06
C LEU A 111 -10.21 -1.33 -0.50
N ALA A 112 -9.63 -2.27 0.23
CA ALA A 112 -8.34 -2.88 -0.11
C ALA A 112 -8.41 -3.60 -1.47
N VAL A 113 -9.47 -4.39 -1.71
CA VAL A 113 -9.71 -5.06 -2.98
C VAL A 113 -9.86 -4.06 -4.12
N LYS A 114 -10.65 -2.99 -3.93
CA LYS A 114 -10.82 -1.93 -4.94
C LYS A 114 -9.51 -1.20 -5.25
N LEU A 115 -8.69 -0.94 -4.24
CA LEU A 115 -7.39 -0.29 -4.41
C LEU A 115 -6.45 -1.18 -5.22
N LEU A 116 -6.37 -2.47 -4.88
CA LEU A 116 -5.57 -3.44 -5.61
C LEU A 116 -6.01 -3.57 -7.07
N GLN A 117 -7.31 -3.60 -7.33
CA GLN A 117 -7.85 -3.65 -8.69
C GLN A 117 -7.45 -2.42 -9.51
N ARG A 118 -7.57 -1.21 -8.94
CA ARG A 118 -7.15 0.03 -9.62
C ARG A 118 -5.64 0.05 -9.87
N TYR A 119 -4.85 -0.37 -8.88
CA TYR A 119 -3.41 -0.46 -9.02
C TYR A 119 -3.03 -1.39 -10.18
N ASN A 120 -3.56 -2.60 -10.21
CA ASN A 120 -3.28 -3.58 -11.27
C ASN A 120 -3.70 -3.07 -12.65
N HIS A 121 -4.85 -2.41 -12.76
CA HIS A 121 -5.29 -1.78 -14.00
C HIS A 121 -4.30 -0.68 -14.46
N SER A 122 -3.91 0.22 -13.56
CA SER A 122 -2.93 1.27 -13.84
C SER A 122 -1.59 0.70 -14.28
N THR A 123 -1.07 -0.31 -13.57
CA THR A 123 0.18 -1.00 -13.92
C THR A 123 0.08 -1.67 -15.29
N SER A 124 -1.05 -2.30 -15.63
CA SER A 124 -1.27 -2.89 -16.95
C SER A 124 -1.23 -1.84 -18.06
N THR A 125 -1.95 -0.73 -17.88
CA THR A 125 -1.98 0.40 -18.82
C THR A 125 -0.58 1.01 -18.99
N MET A 126 0.16 1.21 -17.90
CA MET A 126 1.53 1.72 -17.93
C MET A 126 2.48 0.76 -18.66
N LYS A 127 2.36 -0.56 -18.43
CA LYS A 127 3.12 -1.57 -19.17
C LYS A 127 2.80 -1.53 -20.66
N SER A 128 1.53 -1.36 -21.04
CA SER A 128 1.14 -1.22 -22.44
C SER A 128 1.77 0.02 -23.07
N ALA A 129 1.62 1.18 -22.43
CA ALA A 129 2.21 2.44 -22.89
C ALA A 129 3.73 2.34 -23.05
N SER A 130 4.42 1.74 -22.07
CA SER A 130 5.85 1.49 -22.13
C SER A 130 6.26 0.63 -23.32
N ARG A 131 5.52 -0.45 -23.62
CA ARG A 131 5.77 -1.27 -24.83
C ARG A 131 5.58 -0.47 -26.12
N HIS A 132 4.52 0.33 -26.21
CA HIS A 132 4.32 1.17 -27.40
C HIS A 132 5.46 2.19 -27.58
N LEU A 133 5.90 2.84 -26.49
CA LEU A 133 7.02 3.78 -26.53
C LEU A 133 8.36 3.10 -26.86
N SER A 134 8.61 1.87 -26.42
CA SER A 134 9.81 1.13 -26.85
C SER A 134 9.85 0.90 -28.37
N GLY A 135 8.69 0.72 -29.01
CA GLY A 135 8.60 0.61 -30.47
C GLY A 135 8.92 1.94 -31.16
N VAL A 136 8.52 3.07 -30.57
CA VAL A 136 8.83 4.42 -31.11
C VAL A 136 10.33 4.66 -31.19
N ASN A 137 11.10 4.25 -30.17
CA ASN A 137 12.56 4.40 -30.18
C ASN A 137 13.20 3.62 -31.33
N SER A 138 12.73 2.40 -31.62
CA SER A 138 13.21 1.60 -32.75
C SER A 138 12.93 2.31 -34.09
N LEU A 139 11.69 2.75 -34.27
CA LEU A 139 11.27 3.46 -35.50
C LEU A 139 12.04 4.78 -35.68
N GLN A 140 12.34 5.50 -34.60
CA GLN A 140 13.13 6.73 -34.66
C GLN A 140 14.54 6.47 -35.22
N VAL A 141 15.17 5.36 -34.83
CA VAL A 141 16.49 4.97 -35.34
C VAL A 141 16.43 4.62 -36.83
N GLU A 142 15.44 3.82 -37.24
CA GLU A 142 15.24 3.43 -38.65
C GLU A 142 14.97 4.64 -39.56
N ILE A 143 14.16 5.59 -39.10
CA ILE A 143 13.91 6.85 -39.82
C ILE A 143 15.20 7.67 -39.94
N GLY A 144 16.02 7.71 -38.88
CA GLY A 144 17.31 8.37 -38.89
C GLY A 144 18.28 7.77 -39.92
N GLU A 145 18.37 6.44 -39.97
CA GLU A 145 19.19 5.73 -40.95
C GLU A 145 18.70 5.97 -42.39
N LEU A 146 17.38 5.86 -42.62
CA LEU A 146 16.80 6.08 -43.94
C LEU A 146 17.03 7.51 -44.43
N LYS A 147 16.91 8.50 -43.53
CA LYS A 147 17.24 9.90 -43.82
C LYS A 147 18.71 10.07 -44.18
N GLY A 148 19.62 9.38 -43.49
CA GLY A 148 21.05 9.32 -43.81
C GLY A 148 21.29 8.79 -45.23
N ARG A 149 20.74 7.62 -45.56
CA ARG A 149 20.86 7.00 -46.90
C ARG A 149 20.28 7.90 -48.00
N LEU A 150 19.14 8.54 -47.75
CA LEU A 150 18.54 9.47 -48.72
C LEU A 150 19.44 10.70 -48.95
N THR A 151 20.03 11.24 -47.88
CA THR A 151 20.95 12.38 -47.98
C THR A 151 22.20 12.01 -48.79
N GLU A 152 22.73 10.80 -48.58
CA GLU A 152 23.84 10.26 -49.36
C GLU A 152 23.46 10.11 -50.84
N VAL A 153 22.30 9.54 -51.16
CA VAL A 153 21.82 9.41 -52.54
C VAL A 153 21.66 10.78 -53.20
N ILE A 154 21.07 11.76 -52.52
CA ILE A 154 20.92 13.12 -53.06
C ILE A 154 22.30 13.75 -53.30
N SER A 155 23.25 13.59 -52.36
CA SER A 155 24.62 14.08 -52.52
C SER A 155 25.35 13.39 -53.68
N ASN A 156 25.13 12.09 -53.88
CA ASN A 156 25.71 11.34 -54.99
C ASN A 156 25.16 11.84 -56.33
N CYS A 157 23.83 12.02 -56.42
CA CYS A 157 23.18 12.62 -57.58
C CYS A 157 23.69 14.04 -57.84
N ASP A 158 23.86 14.88 -56.82
CA ASP A 158 24.41 16.24 -56.98
C ASP A 158 25.87 16.22 -57.50
N ALA A 159 26.71 15.33 -56.96
CA ALA A 159 28.07 15.12 -57.45
C ALA A 159 28.09 14.63 -58.90
N LEU A 160 27.16 13.76 -59.28
CA LEU A 160 26.99 13.29 -60.65
C LEU A 160 26.55 14.43 -61.58
N CYS A 161 25.56 15.24 -61.18
CA CYS A 161 25.13 16.42 -61.93
C CYS A 161 26.30 17.37 -62.19
N LYS A 162 27.09 17.70 -61.15
CA LYS A 162 28.31 18.53 -61.27
C LYS A 162 29.34 17.93 -62.22
N ARG A 163 29.52 16.61 -62.21
CA ARG A 163 30.46 15.93 -63.11
C ARG A 163 30.00 16.01 -64.56
N ILE A 164 28.70 15.85 -64.83
CA ILE A 164 28.16 15.96 -66.18
C ILE A 164 28.23 17.42 -66.67
N GLU A 165 28.02 18.41 -65.80
CA GLU A 165 28.24 19.82 -66.13
C GLU A 165 29.70 20.11 -66.55
N ALA A 166 30.68 19.52 -65.85
CA ALA A 166 32.10 19.74 -66.10
C ALA A 166 32.64 18.97 -67.32
N GLU A 167 32.32 17.68 -67.43
CA GLU A 167 32.99 16.73 -68.34
C GLU A 167 32.01 16.05 -69.32
N GLY A 168 30.70 16.29 -69.18
CA GLY A 168 29.68 15.62 -69.98
C GLY A 168 29.54 16.16 -71.42
N PRO A 169 28.92 15.38 -72.32
CA PRO A 169 28.61 15.83 -73.68
C PRO A 169 27.62 17.01 -73.69
N GLU A 170 27.76 17.93 -74.66
CA GLU A 170 27.03 19.21 -74.71
C GLU A 170 25.50 19.05 -74.63
N SER A 171 24.95 17.99 -75.21
CA SER A 171 23.52 17.65 -75.16
C SER A 171 22.97 17.39 -73.76
N LEU A 172 23.81 16.93 -72.82
CA LEU A 172 23.43 16.68 -71.44
C LEU A 172 23.61 17.91 -70.54
N ARG A 173 24.58 18.79 -70.86
CA ARG A 173 24.83 20.02 -70.11
C ARG A 173 23.63 20.98 -70.14
N SER A 174 22.90 21.02 -71.24
CA SER A 174 21.70 21.87 -71.37
C SER A 174 20.45 21.29 -70.67
N SER A 175 20.45 20.01 -70.27
CA SER A 175 19.27 19.30 -69.75
C SER A 175 19.27 19.12 -68.23
N ILE A 176 20.41 19.31 -67.55
CA ILE A 176 20.55 19.02 -66.12
C ILE A 176 20.20 20.25 -65.28
N LYS A 177 19.38 20.04 -64.24
CA LYS A 177 19.15 21.00 -63.17
C LYS A 177 19.62 20.38 -61.85
N PRO A 178 20.50 21.03 -61.10
CA PRO A 178 20.89 20.57 -59.76
C PRO A 178 19.69 20.45 -58.82
N PHE A 179 19.72 19.46 -57.92
CA PHE A 179 18.71 19.30 -56.87
C PHE A 179 18.93 20.36 -55.79
N ALA A 180 18.30 21.53 -55.93
CA ALA A 180 18.30 22.53 -54.87
C ALA A 180 17.38 22.07 -53.72
N ILE A 181 17.96 21.58 -52.63
CA ILE A 181 17.24 21.41 -51.37
C ILE A 181 16.96 22.81 -50.82
N ALA A 182 15.73 23.31 -50.96
CA ALA A 182 15.28 24.47 -50.22
C ALA A 182 15.39 24.14 -48.73
N LYS A 183 16.23 24.88 -47.99
CA LYS A 183 16.17 24.88 -46.53
C LYS A 183 14.84 25.52 -46.14
N ALA A 184 13.79 24.71 -46.04
CA ALA A 184 12.59 25.10 -45.33
C ALA A 184 12.96 25.09 -43.85
N ASP A 185 12.99 26.28 -43.25
CA ASP A 185 13.16 26.45 -41.82
C ASP A 185 12.13 25.62 -41.06
N GLN A 186 12.65 24.88 -40.10
CA GLN A 186 11.96 23.88 -39.32
C GLN A 186 11.09 24.55 -38.25
N GLU A 187 9.90 25.03 -38.61
CA GLU A 187 8.80 25.21 -37.67
C GLU A 187 7.83 24.04 -37.81
N ILE A 188 8.16 22.93 -37.14
CA ILE A 188 7.16 21.91 -36.83
C ILE A 188 6.32 22.52 -35.71
N CYS A 189 5.23 23.17 -36.09
CA CYS A 189 4.21 23.65 -35.18
C CYS A 189 3.63 22.45 -34.42
N SER A 190 4.04 22.32 -33.16
CA SER A 190 3.43 21.43 -32.18
C SER A 190 1.96 21.78 -32.03
N SER A 191 1.09 21.13 -32.80
CA SER A 191 -0.36 21.22 -32.63
C SER A 191 -0.73 20.41 -31.40
N SER A 192 -0.65 21.07 -30.24
CA SER A 192 -1.18 20.56 -28.99
C SER A 192 -2.68 20.30 -29.17
N THR A 193 -3.07 19.03 -29.06
CA THR A 193 -4.47 18.62 -29.17
C THR A 193 -5.21 19.12 -27.93
N SER A 194 -5.91 20.24 -28.06
CA SER A 194 -6.81 20.77 -27.03
C SER A 194 -7.95 19.78 -26.79
N LEU A 195 -7.95 19.16 -25.61
CA LEU A 195 -9.04 18.33 -25.10
C LEU A 195 -10.37 19.11 -25.14
N GLN A 196 -11.37 18.52 -25.80
CA GLN A 196 -12.75 18.99 -25.78
C GLN A 196 -13.33 18.80 -24.37
N THR A 197 -13.54 19.90 -23.66
CA THR A 197 -14.41 19.92 -22.48
C THR A 197 -15.86 20.00 -22.93
N VAL A 198 -16.57 18.89 -22.84
CA VAL A 198 -18.03 18.81 -22.99
C VAL A 198 -18.69 19.67 -21.91
N LYS A 199 -19.29 20.81 -22.29
CA LYS A 199 -20.20 21.56 -21.43
C LYS A 199 -21.62 20.99 -21.59
N LYS A 200 -22.11 20.46 -20.49
CA LYS A 200 -23.40 19.80 -20.28
C LYS A 200 -24.53 20.84 -20.08
N THR A 201 -25.60 20.67 -20.88
CA THR A 201 -27.02 21.04 -20.70
C THR A 201 -27.43 22.43 -20.20
N SER A 202 -28.18 23.14 -21.05
CA SER A 202 -29.20 24.12 -20.70
C SER A 202 -30.52 23.43 -20.27
N PRO A 203 -31.35 24.05 -19.40
CA PRO A 203 -32.71 23.59 -19.13
C PRO A 203 -33.72 24.22 -20.12
N PRO A 204 -34.89 23.57 -20.37
CA PRO A 204 -35.98 24.22 -21.08
C PRO A 204 -36.78 25.09 -20.10
N GLY A 205 -37.13 26.29 -20.57
CA GLY A 205 -38.21 27.07 -19.99
C GLY A 205 -39.50 26.80 -20.77
N GLU A 206 -40.53 26.39 -20.05
CA GLU A 206 -41.91 26.89 -20.06
C GLU A 206 -42.66 26.28 -18.87
#